data_AF-A0A6B2G8Q5-F1
#
_entry.id   AF-A0A6B2G8Q5-F1
#
_cell.length_a   1.000
_cell.length_b   1.000
_cell.length_c   1.000
_cell.angle_alpha   90.00
_cell.angle_beta   90.00
_cell.angle_gamma   90.00
#
_symmetry.space_group_name_H-M   'P 1'
#
loop_
_entity.id
_entity.type
_entity.pdbx_description
1 polymer ?
#
loop_
_entity_poly.entity_id
_entity_poly.type
_entity_poly.pdbx_seq_one_letter_code
_entity_poly.pdbx_strand_id
1 'polypeptide(L)'
;SDDLIIKDWLSKSLTNDGDGNLDVPLCCGMQMACVSGPLMCENISGVCFIIENIVFRSQSVNEAICDLKTSGQMVSLTKQACLSTMILSNRARCSLPVYHCTVRTNVKVLGAVYGVLNNRYARISEENQIEGTSVFIVNSMIPAPEIIGLSEEMRSKTSGAAQMQLLFSHWEMMPNDPFIDETENIHIKTMIPSKIVKQYIYSTRKRKGLKIDEKLILNSEKQRTNKRNK
;
A
#
# COMPACT_ATOMS: atom_id res chain seq x y z
N SER A 1 -8.63 18.91 6.22
CA SER A 1 -8.95 19.38 7.58
C SER A 1 -8.03 18.80 8.64
N ASP A 2 -7.28 17.72 8.36
CA ASP A 2 -6.55 16.98 9.40
C ASP A 2 -5.11 17.48 9.66
N ASP A 3 -4.58 18.36 8.80
CA ASP A 3 -3.24 18.97 8.97
C ASP A 3 -3.14 19.97 10.14
N LEU A 4 -4.27 20.41 10.69
CA LEU A 4 -4.32 21.42 11.75
C LEU A 4 -4.10 20.84 13.16
N ILE A 5 -4.38 19.55 13.36
CA ILE A 5 -4.37 18.94 14.71
C ILE A 5 -2.94 18.65 15.19
N ILE A 6 -1.99 18.45 14.27
CA ILE A 6 -0.58 18.16 14.63
C ILE A 6 0.15 19.41 15.14
N LYS A 7 -0.18 20.60 14.62
CA LYS A 7 0.50 21.85 14.98
C LYS A 7 0.14 22.35 16.39
N ASP A 8 -1.09 22.12 16.85
CA ASP A 8 -1.57 22.67 18.13
C ASP A 8 -1.10 21.87 19.36
N TRP A 9 -0.71 20.60 19.18
CA TRP A 9 -0.13 19.78 20.25
C TRP A 9 1.37 20.06 20.43
N LEU A 10 2.12 20.20 19.33
CA LEU A 10 3.56 20.51 19.36
C LEU A 10 3.88 21.83 20.10
N SER A 11 3.03 22.85 19.95
CA SER A 11 3.23 24.15 20.59
C SER A 11 3.13 24.12 22.13
N LYS A 12 2.50 23.09 22.70
CA LYS A 12 2.26 23.00 24.16
C LYS A 12 3.26 22.13 24.90
N SER A 13 4.01 21.25 24.24
CA SER A 13 4.92 20.31 24.91
C SER A 13 6.39 20.71 24.89
N LEU A 14 6.79 21.66 24.03
CA LEU A 14 8.20 22.07 23.84
C LEU A 14 8.52 23.43 24.47
N THR A 15 7.61 24.00 25.25
CA THR A 15 7.82 25.22 26.03
C THR A 15 8.48 24.89 27.38
N ASN A 16 9.71 24.39 27.34
CA ASN A 16 10.68 24.59 28.41
C ASN A 16 11.84 25.37 27.81
N ASP A 17 12.13 26.53 28.37
CA ASP A 17 12.89 27.67 27.83
C ASP A 17 14.40 27.44 27.51
N GLY A 18 14.80 26.25 27.07
CA GLY A 18 16.19 25.89 26.74
C GLY A 18 16.39 24.97 25.54
N ASP A 19 15.33 24.38 24.99
CA ASP A 19 15.42 23.57 23.77
C ASP A 19 15.41 24.49 22.55
N GLY A 20 16.42 24.38 21.69
CA GLY A 20 16.43 25.07 20.39
C GLY A 20 15.17 24.76 19.58
N ASN A 21 14.96 25.43 18.45
CA ASN A 21 13.79 25.20 17.60
C ASN A 21 13.83 23.80 16.93
N LEU A 22 13.51 22.75 17.70
CA LEU A 22 13.47 21.34 17.29
C LEU A 22 12.20 21.00 16.50
N ASP A 23 11.15 21.82 16.63
CA ASP A 23 9.84 21.60 16.02
C ASP A 23 9.95 21.47 14.50
N VAL A 24 10.70 22.39 13.88
CA VAL A 24 10.87 22.46 12.44
C VAL A 24 11.54 21.19 11.89
N PRO A 25 12.74 20.77 12.35
CA PRO A 25 13.37 19.56 11.85
C PRO A 25 12.58 18.28 12.16
N LEU A 26 11.89 18.20 13.31
CA LEU A 26 11.03 17.06 13.63
C LEU A 26 9.83 16.96 12.68
N CYS A 27 9.10 18.06 12.49
CA CYS A 27 7.97 18.13 11.55
C CYS A 27 8.40 17.79 10.12
N CYS A 28 9.51 18.36 9.66
CA CYS A 28 10.07 18.09 8.34
C CYS A 28 10.43 16.61 8.18
N GLY A 29 11.10 16.02 9.17
CA GLY A 29 11.46 14.59 9.16
C GLY A 29 10.24 13.67 9.10
N MET A 30 9.21 13.97 9.91
CA MET A 30 7.93 13.24 9.88
C MET A 30 7.22 13.39 8.55
N GLN A 31 7.15 14.60 8.00
CA GLN A 31 6.52 14.84 6.69
C GLN A 31 7.25 14.07 5.57
N MET A 32 8.59 14.05 5.58
CA MET A 32 9.37 13.25 4.65
C MET A 32 9.16 11.75 4.83
N ALA A 33 8.94 11.28 6.07
CA ALA A 33 8.56 9.90 6.34
C ALA A 33 7.18 9.59 5.77
N CYS A 34 6.18 10.46 5.96
CA CYS A 34 4.84 10.30 5.41
C CYS A 34 4.84 10.23 3.88
N VAL A 35 5.67 11.00 3.19
CA VAL A 35 5.78 10.93 1.71
C VAL A 35 6.52 9.68 1.26
N SER A 36 7.51 9.24 2.04
CA SER A 36 8.31 8.08 1.67
C SER A 36 7.61 6.78 2.00
N GLY A 37 7.02 6.55 3.17
CA GLY A 37 6.46 5.24 3.49
C GLY A 37 7.48 4.10 3.65
N PRO A 38 7.15 3.06 4.44
CA PRO A 38 8.09 2.00 4.78
C PRO A 38 8.23 0.91 3.70
N LEU A 39 7.15 0.59 2.98
CA LEU A 39 7.08 -0.60 2.14
C LEU A 39 7.46 -0.37 0.67
N MET A 40 7.03 0.74 0.06
CA MET A 40 7.11 0.94 -1.39
C MET A 40 7.59 2.33 -1.80
N CYS A 41 8.14 3.10 -0.87
CA CYS A 41 8.42 4.52 -1.12
C CYS A 41 7.16 5.31 -1.59
N GLU A 42 6.01 5.09 -0.93
CA GLU A 42 4.69 5.69 -1.23
C GLU A 42 4.14 6.46 -0.04
N ASN A 43 3.20 7.37 -0.29
CA ASN A 43 2.56 8.16 0.75
C ASN A 43 1.84 7.28 1.80
N ILE A 44 2.00 7.64 3.07
CA ILE A 44 1.34 7.02 4.22
C ILE A 44 0.08 7.80 4.58
N SER A 45 -0.98 7.11 4.96
CA SER A 45 -2.21 7.69 5.52
C SER A 45 -2.69 6.85 6.71
N GLY A 46 -3.47 7.45 7.61
CA GLY A 46 -4.03 6.75 8.77
C GLY A 46 -3.03 6.40 9.86
N VAL A 47 -1.94 7.17 9.99
CA VAL A 47 -0.88 6.96 10.99
C VAL A 47 -0.72 8.22 11.83
N CYS A 48 -0.55 8.03 13.14
CA CYS A 48 -0.22 9.08 14.10
C CYS A 48 1.13 8.75 14.73
N PHE A 49 2.08 9.69 14.69
CA PHE A 49 3.36 9.56 15.37
C PHE A 49 3.28 10.24 16.74
N ILE A 50 3.68 9.52 17.79
CA ILE A 50 3.79 10.04 19.15
C ILE A 50 5.25 9.95 19.54
N ILE A 51 5.86 11.08 19.90
CA ILE A 51 7.21 11.12 20.45
C ILE A 51 7.09 10.98 21.97
N GLU A 52 7.66 9.92 22.52
CA GLU A 52 7.70 9.72 23.97
C GLU A 52 8.88 10.41 24.64
N ASN A 53 10.08 10.33 24.04
CA ASN A 53 11.30 10.89 24.62
C ASN A 53 12.33 11.21 23.52
N ILE A 54 13.07 12.31 23.71
CA ILE A 54 14.19 12.73 22.87
C ILE A 54 15.43 12.86 23.76
N VAL A 55 16.49 12.11 23.47
CA VAL A 55 17.72 12.12 24.27
C VAL A 55 18.91 12.52 23.40
N PHE A 56 19.54 13.64 23.73
CA PHE A 56 20.76 14.10 23.09
C PHE A 56 21.98 13.58 23.83
N ARG A 57 22.86 12.86 23.13
CA ARG A 57 24.18 12.50 23.65
C ARG A 57 25.21 13.50 23.14
N SER A 58 25.50 14.54 23.91
CA SER A 58 26.55 15.49 23.58
C SER A 58 27.93 14.89 23.83
N GLN A 59 28.84 14.99 22.85
CA GLN A 59 30.28 14.91 23.07
C GLN A 59 30.87 16.31 22.83
N SER A 60 31.26 16.96 23.93
CA SER A 60 32.01 18.24 24.06
C SER A 60 31.21 19.57 24.04
N VAL A 61 31.74 20.53 24.80
CA VAL A 61 31.05 21.66 25.46
C VAL A 61 30.99 22.96 24.62
N ASN A 62 31.54 23.02 23.39
CA ASN A 62 31.87 24.32 22.77
C ASN A 62 31.35 24.61 21.35
N GLU A 63 30.29 23.97 20.86
CA GLU A 63 29.77 24.29 19.51
C GLU A 63 28.30 24.73 19.50
N ALA A 64 28.09 26.00 19.85
CA ALA A 64 26.94 26.79 19.39
C ALA A 64 26.99 27.11 17.86
N ILE A 65 27.75 26.32 17.09
CA ILE A 65 27.80 26.32 15.61
C ILE A 65 26.82 25.25 15.04
N CYS A 66 26.10 24.55 15.93
CA CYS A 66 25.34 23.34 15.63
C CYS A 66 23.94 23.54 15.02
N ASP A 67 23.37 24.74 14.95
CA ASP A 67 21.94 24.87 14.62
C ASP A 67 21.57 24.50 13.17
N LEU A 68 22.49 24.65 12.21
CA LEU A 68 22.17 24.41 10.78
C LEU A 68 22.66 23.06 10.24
N LYS A 69 23.78 22.52 10.76
CA LYS A 69 24.27 21.17 10.39
C LYS A 69 23.50 20.06 11.13
N THR A 70 23.07 20.34 12.36
CA THR A 70 22.27 19.39 13.17
C THR A 70 20.84 19.29 12.65
N SER A 71 20.25 20.37 12.13
CA SER A 71 18.85 20.33 11.66
C SER A 71 18.64 19.35 10.50
N GLY A 72 19.52 19.32 9.50
CA GLY A 72 19.45 18.35 8.41
C GLY A 72 19.67 16.89 8.86
N GLN A 73 20.59 16.68 9.81
CA GLN A 73 20.81 15.36 10.42
C GLN A 73 19.60 14.89 11.23
N MET A 74 18.98 15.79 12.00
CA MET A 74 17.76 15.51 12.75
C MET A 74 16.61 15.15 11.81
N VAL A 75 16.39 15.90 10.73
CA VAL A 75 15.35 15.57 9.73
C VAL A 75 15.54 14.14 9.20
N SER A 76 16.77 13.77 8.82
CA SER A 76 17.08 12.43 8.32
C SER A 76 16.87 11.36 9.38
N LEU A 77 17.30 11.61 10.63
CA LEU A 77 17.19 10.68 11.74
C LEU A 77 15.72 10.47 12.14
N THR A 78 14.94 11.54 12.26
CA THR A 78 13.50 11.49 12.52
C THR A 78 12.78 10.72 11.42
N LYS A 79 13.12 10.97 10.14
CA LYS A 79 12.56 10.21 9.02
C LYS A 79 12.85 8.71 9.18
N GLN A 80 14.10 8.35 9.43
CA GLN A 80 14.50 6.95 9.59
C GLN A 80 13.84 6.29 10.79
N ALA A 81 13.71 6.99 11.92
CA ALA A 81 13.05 6.52 13.13
C ALA A 81 11.55 6.25 12.89
N CYS A 82 10.85 7.15 12.21
CA CYS A 82 9.44 6.94 11.84
C CYS A 82 9.26 5.71 10.94
N LEU A 83 10.12 5.54 9.93
CA LEU A 83 10.02 4.40 9.01
C LEU A 83 10.41 3.07 9.68
N SER A 84 11.44 3.06 10.52
CA SER A 84 11.91 1.86 11.20
C SER A 84 10.90 1.37 12.24
N THR A 85 10.31 2.27 13.03
CA THR A 85 9.28 1.92 14.02
C THR A 85 8.06 1.28 13.36
N MET A 86 7.62 1.79 12.21
CA MET A 86 6.51 1.19 11.45
C MET A 86 6.82 -0.24 10.99
N ILE A 87 8.04 -0.49 10.50
CA ILE A 87 8.47 -1.83 10.07
C ILE A 87 8.55 -2.76 11.29
N LEU A 88 9.19 -2.33 12.37
CA LEU A 88 9.35 -3.11 13.60
C LEU A 88 8.02 -3.46 14.26
N SER A 89 7.01 -2.59 14.12
CA SER A 89 5.68 -2.86 14.65
C SER A 89 4.93 -3.99 13.90
N ASN A 90 5.41 -4.42 12.72
CA ASN A 90 4.75 -5.37 11.81
C ASN A 90 3.30 -5.00 11.43
N ARG A 91 2.88 -3.74 11.64
CA ARG A 91 1.53 -3.25 11.35
C ARG A 91 1.41 -2.50 10.04
N ALA A 92 2.51 -2.31 9.30
CA ALA A 92 2.45 -1.68 7.99
C ALA A 92 1.63 -2.54 7.02
N ARG A 93 0.62 -1.93 6.40
CA ARG A 93 -0.25 -2.55 5.39
C ARG A 93 -0.28 -1.69 4.15
N CYS A 94 -0.48 -2.32 3.00
CA CYS A 94 -0.68 -1.60 1.75
C CYS A 94 -2.17 -1.23 1.61
N SER A 95 -2.43 -0.01 1.17
CA SER A 95 -3.75 0.42 0.75
C SER A 95 -3.79 0.49 -0.77
N LEU A 96 -4.83 -0.08 -1.38
CA LEU A 96 -5.03 -0.05 -2.83
C LEU A 96 -6.20 0.88 -3.18
N PRO A 97 -6.13 1.60 -4.31
CA PRO A 97 -7.30 2.30 -4.80
C PRO A 97 -8.29 1.29 -5.34
N VAL A 98 -9.56 1.45 -4.99
CA VAL A 98 -10.67 0.62 -5.44
C VAL A 98 -11.59 1.43 -6.32
N TYR A 99 -11.94 0.85 -7.47
CA TYR A 99 -12.86 1.46 -8.42
C TYR A 99 -14.21 0.77 -8.36
N HIS A 100 -15.25 1.57 -8.39
CA HIS A 100 -16.59 1.13 -8.68
C HIS A 100 -16.72 0.86 -10.18
N CYS A 101 -17.04 -0.37 -10.53
CA CYS A 101 -17.24 -0.85 -11.88
C CYS A 101 -18.72 -1.17 -12.10
N THR A 102 -19.37 -0.39 -12.96
CA THR A 102 -20.74 -0.62 -13.40
C THR A 102 -20.72 -1.23 -14.80
N VAL A 103 -21.15 -2.47 -14.92
CA VAL A 103 -21.24 -3.19 -16.19
C VAL A 103 -22.70 -3.31 -16.61
N ARG A 104 -23.01 -2.87 -17.82
CA ARG A 104 -24.32 -3.05 -18.47
C ARG A 104 -24.18 -4.12 -19.55
N THR A 105 -25.01 -5.15 -19.47
CA THR A 105 -24.93 -6.27 -20.42
C THR A 105 -26.25 -7.00 -20.59
N ASN A 106 -26.32 -7.94 -21.55
CA ASN A 106 -27.50 -8.78 -21.76
C ASN A 106 -27.33 -10.13 -21.04
N VAL A 107 -28.44 -10.77 -20.68
CA VAL A 107 -28.49 -12.10 -20.02
C VAL A 107 -27.62 -13.15 -20.73
N LYS A 108 -27.58 -13.12 -22.06
CA LYS A 108 -26.83 -14.10 -22.88
C LYS A 108 -25.34 -14.15 -22.56
N VAL A 109 -24.74 -13.03 -22.17
CA VAL A 109 -23.30 -12.90 -21.91
C VAL A 109 -22.98 -12.59 -20.44
N LEU A 110 -24.00 -12.58 -19.57
CA LEU A 110 -23.88 -12.27 -18.15
C LEU A 110 -22.89 -13.20 -17.43
N GLY A 111 -22.93 -14.51 -17.73
CA GLY A 111 -21.98 -15.47 -17.16
C GLY A 111 -20.52 -15.18 -17.54
N ALA A 112 -20.27 -14.66 -18.74
CA ALA A 112 -18.93 -14.28 -19.17
C ALA A 112 -18.43 -13.04 -18.42
N VAL A 113 -19.31 -12.06 -18.17
CA VAL A 113 -19.03 -10.87 -17.34
C VAL A 113 -18.63 -11.29 -15.93
N TYR A 114 -19.40 -12.19 -15.30
CA TYR A 114 -19.07 -12.72 -13.99
C TYR A 114 -17.73 -13.44 -13.95
N GLY A 115 -17.42 -14.22 -14.99
CA GLY A 115 -16.13 -14.89 -15.11
C GLY A 115 -14.95 -13.90 -15.11
N VAL A 116 -15.04 -12.83 -15.91
CA VAL A 116 -13.97 -11.81 -15.98
C VAL A 116 -13.84 -11.06 -14.66
N LEU A 117 -14.95 -10.64 -14.04
CA LEU A 117 -14.93 -9.94 -12.76
C LEU A 117 -14.33 -10.80 -11.64
N ASN A 118 -14.72 -12.07 -11.54
CA ASN A 118 -14.20 -12.99 -10.53
C ASN A 118 -12.70 -13.29 -10.71
N ASN A 119 -12.23 -13.43 -11.95
CA ASN A 119 -10.81 -13.62 -12.24
C ASN A 119 -9.93 -12.43 -11.80
N ARG A 120 -10.55 -11.25 -11.68
CA ARG A 120 -9.91 -9.98 -11.30
C ARG A 120 -10.17 -9.60 -9.84
N TYR A 121 -10.61 -10.55 -9.02
CA TYR A 121 -10.90 -10.37 -7.59
C TYR A 121 -11.95 -9.26 -7.31
N ALA A 122 -12.84 -9.01 -8.28
CA ALA A 122 -13.89 -8.01 -8.13
C ALA A 122 -14.96 -8.45 -7.14
N ARG A 123 -15.35 -7.59 -6.21
CA ARG A 123 -16.48 -7.83 -5.29
C ARG A 123 -17.77 -7.31 -5.90
N ILE A 124 -18.64 -8.22 -6.31
CA ILE A 124 -19.98 -7.86 -6.81
C ILE A 124 -20.80 -7.36 -5.62
N SER A 125 -21.36 -6.16 -5.75
CA SER A 125 -22.17 -5.50 -4.73
C SER A 125 -23.65 -5.68 -5.00
N GLU A 126 -24.08 -5.40 -6.24
CA GLU A 126 -25.49 -5.44 -6.63
C GLU A 126 -25.64 -5.90 -8.08
N GLU A 127 -26.73 -6.60 -8.35
CA GLU A 127 -27.18 -6.98 -9.68
C GLU A 127 -28.64 -6.56 -9.84
N ASN A 128 -28.90 -5.69 -10.82
CA ASN A 128 -30.24 -5.18 -11.09
C ASN A 128 -30.61 -5.42 -12.55
N GLN A 129 -31.77 -6.00 -12.80
CA GLN A 129 -32.33 -6.08 -14.15
C GLN A 129 -33.18 -4.84 -14.43
N ILE A 130 -33.04 -4.27 -15.63
CA ILE A 130 -33.93 -3.19 -16.07
C ILE A 130 -35.25 -3.83 -16.53
N GLU A 131 -36.32 -3.59 -15.77
CA GLU A 131 -37.65 -4.10 -16.06
C GLU A 131 -38.10 -3.77 -17.50
N GLY A 132 -38.75 -4.72 -18.15
CA GLY A 132 -39.16 -4.60 -19.55
C GLY A 132 -38.03 -4.78 -20.58
N THR A 133 -36.78 -5.01 -20.15
CA THR A 133 -35.65 -5.32 -21.05
C THR A 133 -34.86 -6.56 -20.61
N SER A 134 -34.02 -7.08 -21.51
CA SER A 134 -33.07 -8.16 -21.22
C SER A 134 -31.70 -7.63 -20.72
N VAL A 135 -31.64 -6.37 -20.30
CA VAL A 135 -30.41 -5.71 -19.87
C VAL A 135 -30.26 -5.77 -18.36
N PHE A 136 -29.07 -6.17 -17.93
CA PHE A 136 -28.63 -6.25 -16.54
C PHE A 136 -27.57 -5.21 -16.26
N ILE A 137 -27.61 -4.64 -15.07
CA ILE A 137 -26.61 -3.74 -14.50
C ILE A 137 -25.96 -4.45 -13.32
N VAL A 138 -24.67 -4.74 -13.45
CA VAL A 138 -23.86 -5.35 -12.38
C VAL A 138 -22.95 -4.27 -11.81
N ASN A 139 -23.12 -3.97 -10.53
CA ASN A 139 -22.25 -3.07 -9.77
C ASN A 139 -21.23 -3.90 -8.99
N SER A 140 -19.95 -3.56 -9.14
CA SER A 140 -18.85 -4.28 -8.50
C SER A 140 -17.72 -3.33 -8.08
N MET A 141 -16.88 -3.78 -7.16
CA MET A 141 -15.69 -3.08 -6.70
C MET A 141 -14.45 -3.85 -7.15
N ILE A 142 -13.51 -3.17 -7.81
CA ILE A 142 -12.32 -3.78 -8.40
C ILE A 142 -11.07 -3.05 -7.90
N PRO A 143 -10.04 -3.75 -7.40
CA PRO A 143 -8.75 -3.15 -7.07
C PRO A 143 -8.04 -2.60 -8.32
N ALA A 144 -7.43 -1.43 -8.21
CA ALA A 144 -6.77 -0.76 -9.34
C ALA A 144 -5.74 -1.60 -10.12
N PRO A 145 -4.88 -2.43 -9.48
CA PRO A 145 -3.92 -3.26 -10.21
C PRO A 145 -4.58 -4.23 -11.21
N GLU A 146 -5.82 -4.65 -10.94
CA GLU A 146 -6.54 -5.64 -11.75
C GLU A 146 -7.36 -5.03 -12.88
N ILE A 147 -7.47 -3.70 -12.93
CA ILE A 147 -8.21 -2.98 -13.98
C ILE A 147 -7.43 -2.96 -15.31
N ILE A 148 -6.11 -3.13 -15.26
CA ILE A 148 -5.26 -3.07 -16.45
C ILE A 148 -5.63 -4.23 -17.39
N GLY A 149 -6.08 -3.88 -18.60
CA GLY A 149 -6.54 -4.85 -19.61
C GLY A 149 -7.99 -5.34 -19.41
N LEU A 150 -8.70 -4.88 -18.37
CA LEU A 150 -10.08 -5.31 -18.08
C LEU A 150 -11.03 -4.99 -19.24
N SER A 151 -10.92 -3.81 -19.86
CA SER A 151 -11.81 -3.39 -20.95
C SER A 151 -11.67 -4.25 -22.21
N GLU A 152 -10.44 -4.65 -22.52
CA GLU A 152 -10.13 -5.51 -23.67
C GLU A 152 -10.60 -6.94 -23.41
N GLU A 153 -10.33 -7.47 -22.22
CA GLU A 153 -10.79 -8.81 -21.83
C GLU A 153 -12.32 -8.90 -21.82
N MET A 154 -13.00 -7.90 -21.24
CA MET A 154 -14.46 -7.79 -21.23
C MET A 154 -15.02 -7.74 -22.64
N ARG A 155 -14.44 -6.93 -23.53
CA ARG A 155 -14.89 -6.80 -24.92
C ARG A 155 -14.68 -8.11 -25.69
N SER A 156 -13.55 -8.78 -25.49
CA SER A 156 -13.23 -10.06 -26.14
C SER A 156 -14.19 -11.16 -25.71
N LYS A 157 -14.45 -11.30 -24.40
CA LYS A 157 -15.33 -12.35 -23.85
C LYS A 157 -16.82 -12.15 -24.13
N THR A 158 -17.24 -10.92 -24.37
CA THR A 158 -18.66 -10.57 -24.63
C THR A 158 -18.93 -10.18 -26.08
N SER A 159 -17.93 -10.26 -26.97
CA SER A 159 -18.00 -9.76 -28.35
C SER A 159 -18.49 -8.30 -28.44
N GLY A 160 -18.15 -7.49 -27.43
CA GLY A 160 -18.57 -6.09 -27.32
C GLY A 160 -19.99 -5.85 -26.81
N ALA A 161 -20.72 -6.89 -26.41
CA ALA A 161 -22.09 -6.77 -25.89
C ALA A 161 -22.16 -6.27 -24.44
N ALA A 162 -21.03 -6.10 -23.74
CA ALA A 162 -20.96 -5.49 -22.43
C ALA A 162 -20.33 -4.10 -22.50
N GLN A 163 -20.99 -3.13 -21.85
CA GLN A 163 -20.47 -1.78 -21.64
C GLN A 163 -20.08 -1.62 -20.18
N MET A 164 -18.86 -1.14 -19.93
CA MET A 164 -18.32 -0.94 -18.59
C MET A 164 -18.05 0.55 -18.33
N GLN A 165 -18.31 0.99 -17.11
CA GLN A 165 -17.93 2.30 -16.58
C GLN A 165 -17.14 2.09 -15.28
N LEU A 166 -16.02 2.81 -15.15
CA LEU A 166 -15.15 2.76 -13.99
C LEU A 166 -15.11 4.13 -13.33
N LEU A 167 -15.38 4.18 -12.03
CA LEU A 167 -15.31 5.39 -11.21
C LEU A 167 -14.46 5.11 -9.98
N PHE A 168 -13.54 6.00 -9.63
CA PHE A 168 -12.80 5.87 -8.38
C PHE A 168 -13.76 5.92 -7.19
N SER A 169 -13.63 4.99 -6.24
CA SER A 169 -14.48 4.93 -5.05
C SER A 169 -13.73 5.39 -3.82
N HIS A 170 -12.74 4.61 -3.37
CA HIS A 170 -12.01 4.86 -2.13
C HIS A 170 -10.68 4.10 -2.11
N TRP A 171 -9.92 4.29 -1.04
CA TRP A 171 -8.73 3.51 -0.72
C TRP A 171 -9.10 2.41 0.27
N GLU A 172 -8.78 1.16 -0.05
CA GLU A 172 -9.06 0.00 0.79
C GLU A 172 -7.75 -0.61 1.29
N MET A 173 -7.67 -0.82 2.61
CA MET A 173 -6.52 -1.48 3.23
C MET A 173 -6.58 -2.98 2.93
N MET A 174 -5.46 -3.52 2.46
CA MET A 174 -5.35 -4.95 2.19
C MET A 174 -5.34 -5.73 3.51
N PRO A 175 -6.17 -6.78 3.65
CA PRO A 175 -6.27 -7.55 4.88
C PRO A 175 -5.02 -8.43 5.12
N ASN A 176 -4.29 -8.77 4.06
CA ASN A 176 -3.13 -9.66 4.13
C ASN A 176 -1.90 -8.92 4.65
N ASP A 177 -1.18 -9.55 5.57
CA ASP A 177 0.08 -9.05 6.09
C ASP A 177 1.22 -9.24 5.06
N PRO A 178 1.93 -8.16 4.66
CA PRO A 178 3.06 -8.28 3.74
C PRO A 178 4.29 -8.98 4.34
N PHE A 179 4.39 -9.09 5.67
CA PHE A 179 5.57 -9.61 6.39
C PHE A 179 5.50 -11.13 6.69
N ILE A 180 4.32 -11.76 6.58
CA ILE A 180 4.18 -13.20 6.88
C ILE A 180 4.78 -14.03 5.74
N ASP A 181 5.72 -14.91 6.07
CA ASP A 181 6.31 -15.86 5.11
C ASP A 181 5.35 -16.98 4.73
N GLU A 182 5.46 -17.47 3.50
CA GLU A 182 4.55 -18.44 2.87
C GLU A 182 4.44 -19.79 3.62
N THR A 183 5.36 -20.05 4.56
CA THR A 183 5.41 -21.28 5.35
C THR A 183 4.33 -21.35 6.41
N GLU A 184 3.82 -20.21 6.88
CA GLU A 184 2.73 -20.16 7.86
C GLU A 184 1.40 -20.16 7.10
N ASN A 185 0.88 -21.36 6.85
CA ASN A 185 -0.41 -21.60 6.19
C ASN A 185 -1.61 -21.15 7.04
N ILE A 186 -1.67 -19.87 7.39
CA ILE A 186 -2.90 -19.29 7.93
C ILE A 186 -3.82 -19.07 6.73
N HIS A 187 -4.72 -20.02 6.48
CA HIS A 187 -5.72 -19.96 5.42
C HIS A 187 -6.81 -18.91 5.76
N ILE A 188 -6.45 -17.64 5.81
CA ILE A 188 -7.43 -16.56 5.81
C ILE A 188 -8.01 -16.54 4.40
N LYS A 189 -9.28 -16.98 4.26
CA LYS A 189 -10.05 -16.88 3.02
C LYS A 189 -10.32 -15.40 2.70
N THR A 190 -9.30 -14.75 2.17
CA THR A 190 -9.37 -13.38 1.65
C THR A 190 -9.70 -13.45 0.17
N MET A 191 -10.43 -12.45 -0.33
CA MET A 191 -10.77 -12.32 -1.75
C MET A 191 -9.51 -12.29 -2.63
N ILE A 192 -8.46 -11.62 -2.14
CA ILE A 192 -7.17 -11.49 -2.81
C ILE A 192 -6.15 -12.36 -2.05
N PRO A 193 -5.59 -13.39 -2.68
CA PRO A 193 -4.55 -14.22 -2.07
C PRO A 193 -3.31 -13.41 -1.63
N SER A 194 -2.72 -13.76 -0.47
CA SER A 194 -1.51 -13.11 0.06
C SER A 194 -0.36 -13.04 -0.96
N LYS A 195 -0.22 -14.06 -1.80
CA LYS A 195 0.79 -14.14 -2.87
C LYS A 195 0.71 -12.96 -3.84
N ILE A 196 -0.50 -12.52 -4.16
CA ILE A 196 -0.73 -11.44 -5.12
C ILE A 196 -0.38 -10.10 -4.50
N VAL A 197 -0.69 -9.91 -3.21
CA VAL A 197 -0.31 -8.72 -2.46
C VAL A 197 1.22 -8.55 -2.46
N LYS A 198 1.95 -9.63 -2.20
CA LYS A 198 3.42 -9.62 -2.30
C LYS A 198 3.90 -9.29 -3.72
N GLN A 199 3.21 -9.78 -4.75
CA GLN A 199 3.54 -9.46 -6.14
C GLN A 199 3.33 -7.97 -6.47
N TYR A 200 2.28 -7.32 -5.92
CA TYR A 200 2.08 -5.88 -6.07
C TYR A 200 3.22 -5.07 -5.42
N ILE A 201 3.65 -5.47 -4.22
CA ILE A 201 4.77 -4.84 -3.52
C ILE A 201 6.07 -5.05 -4.32
N TYR A 202 6.36 -6.29 -4.71
CA TYR A 202 7.54 -6.65 -5.50
C TYR A 202 7.61 -5.86 -6.80
N SER A 203 6.53 -5.82 -7.59
CA SER A 203 6.50 -5.13 -8.87
C SER A 203 6.69 -3.62 -8.74
N THR A 204 6.14 -3.01 -7.68
CA THR A 204 6.30 -1.59 -7.39
C THR A 204 7.73 -1.27 -6.95
N ARG A 205 8.30 -2.08 -6.05
CA ARG A 205 9.71 -1.95 -5.63
C ARG A 205 10.67 -2.09 -6.80
N LYS A 206 10.43 -3.06 -7.68
CA LYS A 206 11.24 -3.30 -8.89
C LYS A 206 11.21 -2.12 -9.85
N ARG A 207 10.03 -1.58 -10.12
CA ARG A 207 9.86 -0.40 -10.99
C ARG A 207 10.56 0.84 -10.43
N LYS A 208 10.59 0.97 -9.09
CA LYS A 208 11.26 2.08 -8.39
C LYS A 208 12.75 1.86 -8.13
N GLY A 209 13.30 0.69 -8.46
CA GLY A 209 14.70 0.35 -8.16
C GLY A 209 15.00 0.20 -6.66
N LEU A 210 13.99 -0.10 -5.84
CA LEU A 210 14.18 -0.36 -4.42
C LEU A 210 14.82 -1.73 -4.21
N LYS A 211 15.51 -1.92 -3.07
CA LYS A 211 16.08 -3.22 -2.70
C LYS A 211 14.98 -4.28 -2.68
N ILE A 212 15.22 -5.42 -3.30
CA ILE A 212 14.31 -6.55 -3.27
C ILE A 212 15.08 -7.72 -2.72
N ASP A 213 14.47 -8.46 -1.80
CA ASP A 213 14.99 -9.73 -1.33
C ASP A 213 14.74 -10.78 -2.42
N GLU A 214 15.50 -10.67 -3.50
CA GLU A 214 15.56 -11.75 -4.47
C GLU A 214 16.27 -12.90 -3.79
N LYS A 215 15.58 -14.05 -3.67
CA LYS A 215 16.24 -15.33 -3.43
C LYS A 215 17.10 -15.61 -4.67
N LEU A 216 18.28 -15.01 -4.73
CA LEU A 216 19.30 -15.38 -5.69
C LEU A 216 19.57 -16.85 -5.42
N ILE A 217 19.27 -17.70 -6.41
CA ILE A 217 19.65 -19.11 -6.36
C ILE A 217 21.17 -19.11 -6.50
N LEU A 218 21.86 -18.99 -5.37
CA LEU A 218 23.32 -18.96 -5.28
C LEU A 218 23.95 -20.24 -5.86
N ASN A 219 23.19 -21.32 -5.92
CA ASN A 219 23.66 -22.63 -6.40
C ASN A 219 22.83 -23.11 -7.60
N SER A 220 23.17 -22.62 -8.79
CA SER A 220 22.74 -23.20 -10.08
C SER A 220 23.27 -24.64 -10.29
N GLU A 221 24.28 -25.07 -9.52
CA GLU A 221 25.04 -26.29 -9.81
C GLU A 221 24.38 -27.62 -9.43
N LYS A 222 23.28 -27.64 -8.65
CA LYS A 222 22.69 -28.90 -8.15
C LYS A 222 21.20 -29.09 -8.44
N GLN A 223 20.71 -28.59 -9.57
CA GLN A 223 19.33 -28.90 -10.02
C GLN A 223 19.23 -30.15 -10.91
N ARG A 224 20.36 -30.76 -11.30
CA ARG A 224 20.38 -32.00 -12.10
C ARG A 224 20.38 -33.27 -11.24
N THR A 225 19.45 -33.47 -10.29
CA THR A 225 19.20 -34.83 -9.75
C THR A 225 17.90 -35.04 -8.95
N ASN A 226 16.84 -34.25 -9.13
CA ASN A 226 15.53 -34.54 -8.49
C ASN A 226 14.47 -35.08 -9.46
N LYS A 227 14.90 -35.97 -10.37
CA LYS A 227 14.02 -36.90 -11.09
C LYS A 227 14.72 -38.25 -11.24
N ARG A 228 14.90 -38.97 -10.14
CA ARG A 228 15.05 -40.43 -10.14
C ARG A 228 14.42 -40.98 -8.86
N ASN A 229 13.35 -41.74 -9.06
CA ASN A 229 12.63 -42.61 -8.11
C ASN A 229 11.59 -41.95 -7.17
N LYS A 230 10.36 -41.83 -7.65
CA LYS A 230 9.24 -42.74 -7.32
C LYS A 230 8.08 -42.52 -8.27
#